data_AF-A0A1S1K6R5-F1
#
_entry.id   AF-A0A1S1K6R5-F1
#
_cell.length_a   1.000
_cell.length_b   1.000
_cell.length_c   1.000
_cell.angle_alpha   90.00
_cell.angle_beta   90.00
_cell.angle_gamma   90.00
#
_symmetry.space_group_name_H-M   'P 1'
#
loop_
_entity.id
_entity.type
_entity.pdbx_description
1 polymer ?
#
loop_
_entity_poly.entity_id
_entity_poly.type
_entity_poly.pdbx_seq_one_letter_code
_entity_poly.pdbx_strand_id
1 'polypeptide(L)'
;MTVHDIEATPLAEADDALSGSSPIDRLGYLAENGLIELFRVRYTKNRAHETYDEVYGRRDTAPFTAFRWALMLNAAARTESGNPLLILMKDERGIIKQPPWRRDPYLLSAVAARNGLPLSGPNQWVRLRKIATTREVLADPRAYLSSGRRHSAKTFFGHYTNSSVLRAEAGRILIDSVDDIFDTVTIGPTIVTPDAEQAIQAGADAPGIDSATAHALVDGQLDGPHAGCRDPLDSPYETKGTVCTKSITGTCFACPNALITLHHLPAALAIQDMTHPDRAADPRTWQTHWKPIYDTITEVILPAFTREQVQHARRQANLTPIDTGVLNDMRGSDESPAS
;
A
#
# COMPACT_ATOMS: atom_id res chain seq x y z
N MET A 1 -0.84 15.79 10.45
CA MET A 1 -1.96 15.91 9.51
C MET A 1 -2.50 17.32 9.68
N THR A 2 -3.01 17.95 8.64
CA THR A 2 -3.71 19.23 8.74
C THR A 2 -4.95 19.05 7.90
N VAL A 3 -6.13 19.11 8.52
CA VAL A 3 -7.42 19.08 7.78
C VAL A 3 -7.69 20.49 7.31
N HIS A 4 -8.00 20.66 6.03
CA HIS A 4 -8.17 21.95 5.38
C HIS A 4 -9.63 22.31 5.20
N ASP A 5 -10.42 21.39 4.65
CA ASP A 5 -11.81 21.65 4.29
C ASP A 5 -12.67 20.40 4.42
N ILE A 6 -13.96 20.62 4.68
CA ILE A 6 -14.98 19.58 4.83
C ILE A 6 -16.24 20.06 4.13
N GLU A 7 -16.65 19.30 3.13
CA GLU A 7 -17.91 19.52 2.43
C GLU A 7 -18.83 18.34 2.76
N ALA A 8 -20.08 18.65 3.08
CA ALA A 8 -21.11 17.66 3.30
C ALA A 8 -22.23 17.89 2.29
N THR A 9 -22.56 16.84 1.53
CA THR A 9 -23.69 16.85 0.62
C THR A 9 -24.92 16.33 1.38
N PRO A 10 -26.00 17.12 1.48
CA PRO A 10 -27.23 16.68 2.14
C PRO A 10 -27.96 15.64 1.28
N LEU A 11 -28.83 14.85 1.91
CA LEU A 11 -29.86 14.10 1.20
C LEU A 11 -30.80 15.09 0.48
N ALA A 12 -31.30 14.70 -0.69
CA ALA A 12 -32.16 15.55 -1.53
C ALA A 12 -33.35 16.19 -0.79
N GLU A 13 -33.90 15.50 0.22
CA GLU A 13 -35.04 15.93 1.02
C GLU A 13 -34.70 16.97 2.10
N ALA A 14 -33.41 17.23 2.36
CA ALA A 14 -32.94 18.06 3.47
C ALA A 14 -32.52 19.49 3.04
N ASP A 15 -32.51 19.80 1.74
CA ASP A 15 -31.97 21.06 1.24
C ASP A 15 -32.89 22.27 1.51
N ASP A 16 -34.21 22.08 1.40
CA ASP A 16 -35.21 23.14 1.57
C ASP A 16 -35.35 23.63 3.02
N ALA A 17 -35.07 22.77 4.00
CA ALA A 17 -35.25 23.05 5.43
C ALA A 17 -34.20 24.00 6.03
N LEU A 18 -33.12 24.31 5.32
CA LEU A 18 -31.93 25.01 5.84
C LEU A 18 -31.63 26.32 5.10
N SER A 19 -32.59 26.83 4.34
CA SER A 19 -32.47 28.10 3.63
C SER A 19 -32.23 29.25 4.61
N GLY A 20 -31.05 29.90 4.52
CA GLY A 20 -30.66 31.04 5.37
C GLY A 20 -29.82 30.71 6.61
N SER A 21 -29.50 29.42 6.85
CA SER A 21 -28.57 29.03 7.92
C SER A 21 -27.12 29.36 7.56
N SER A 22 -26.28 29.66 8.56
CA SER A 22 -24.83 29.75 8.31
C SER A 22 -24.29 28.38 7.85
N PRO A 23 -23.20 28.32 7.05
CA PRO A 23 -22.60 27.05 6.64
C PRO A 23 -22.27 26.11 7.81
N ILE A 24 -21.91 26.69 8.97
CA ILE A 24 -21.54 25.93 10.18
C ILE A 24 -22.76 25.34 10.86
N ASP A 25 -23.84 26.12 10.99
CA ASP A 25 -25.08 25.65 11.60
C ASP A 25 -25.75 24.60 10.72
N ARG A 26 -25.73 24.81 9.40
CA ARG A 26 -26.19 23.84 8.40
C ARG A 26 -25.43 22.52 8.53
N LEU A 27 -24.10 22.56 8.60
CA LEU A 27 -23.28 21.35 8.76
C LEU A 27 -23.54 20.63 10.10
N GLY A 28 -23.74 21.38 11.18
CA GLY A 28 -24.12 20.83 12.48
C GLY A 28 -25.46 20.10 12.44
N TYR A 29 -26.49 20.78 11.91
CA TYR A 29 -27.84 20.23 11.78
C TYR A 29 -27.87 18.96 10.94
N LEU A 30 -27.22 18.96 9.77
CA LEU A 30 -27.18 17.80 8.89
C LEU A 30 -26.52 16.59 9.59
N ALA A 31 -25.45 16.82 10.36
CA ALA A 31 -24.75 15.75 11.08
C ALA A 31 -25.59 15.16 12.23
N GLU A 32 -26.24 16.02 13.03
CA GLU A 32 -27.09 15.59 14.16
C GLU A 32 -28.31 14.79 13.71
N ASN A 33 -28.94 15.19 12.60
CA ASN A 33 -30.14 14.54 12.07
C ASN A 33 -29.84 13.38 11.10
N GLY A 34 -28.56 13.09 10.83
CA GLY A 34 -28.18 12.00 9.94
C GLY A 34 -28.57 12.22 8.47
N LEU A 35 -28.67 13.48 8.06
CA LEU A 35 -29.15 13.93 6.75
C LEU A 35 -28.02 14.12 5.73
N ILE A 36 -26.83 13.58 6.02
CA ILE A 36 -25.68 13.67 5.13
C ILE A 36 -25.65 12.42 4.23
N GLU A 37 -25.41 12.65 2.95
CA GLU A 37 -25.25 11.60 1.94
C GLU A 37 -23.76 11.31 1.71
N LEU A 38 -22.98 12.37 1.49
CA LEU A 38 -21.55 12.30 1.19
C LEU A 38 -20.78 13.28 2.06
N PHE A 39 -19.57 12.86 2.46
CA PHE A 39 -18.57 13.74 3.05
C PHE A 39 -17.33 13.77 2.18
N ARG A 40 -16.84 14.97 1.89
CA ARG A 40 -15.51 15.17 1.34
C ARG A 40 -14.62 15.79 2.40
N VAL A 41 -13.43 15.23 2.59
CA VAL A 41 -12.43 15.75 3.54
C VAL A 41 -11.11 15.93 2.84
N ARG A 42 -10.66 17.18 2.80
CA ARG A 42 -9.35 17.54 2.29
C ARG A 42 -8.35 17.67 3.43
N TYR A 43 -7.23 16.95 3.37
CA TYR A 43 -6.21 17.01 4.41
C TYR A 43 -4.79 16.81 3.86
N THR A 44 -3.80 17.43 4.50
CA THR A 44 -2.38 17.17 4.22
C THR A 44 -1.78 16.25 5.28
N LYS A 45 -1.05 15.22 4.85
CA LYS A 45 -0.19 14.43 5.74
C LYS A 45 1.12 15.16 5.95
N ASN A 46 1.21 15.94 7.02
CA ASN A 46 2.35 16.82 7.27
C ASN A 46 3.74 16.14 7.28
N ARG A 47 3.86 14.82 7.47
CA ARG A 47 5.16 14.12 7.38
C ARG A 47 5.54 13.75 5.94
N ALA A 48 4.56 13.42 5.12
CA ALA A 48 4.74 13.06 3.72
C ALA A 48 4.62 14.28 2.78
N HIS A 49 4.12 15.42 3.28
CA HIS A 49 3.82 16.62 2.50
C HIS A 49 2.77 16.43 1.39
N GLU A 50 2.10 15.28 1.38
CA GLU A 50 1.03 14.95 0.44
C GLU A 50 -0.33 15.47 0.90
N THR A 51 -1.14 15.90 -0.07
CA THR A 51 -2.52 16.34 0.14
C THR A 51 -3.48 15.31 -0.43
N TYR A 52 -4.48 14.97 0.35
CA TYR A 52 -5.50 13.99 0.06
C TYR A 52 -6.85 14.68 -0.03
N ASP A 53 -7.69 14.14 -0.90
CA ASP A 53 -9.05 14.59 -1.12
C ASP A 53 -9.96 13.36 -1.17
N GLU A 54 -10.54 13.03 -0.03
CA GLU A 54 -11.23 11.75 0.17
C GLU A 54 -12.74 11.99 0.27
N VAL A 55 -13.52 11.19 -0.47
CA VAL A 55 -14.98 11.22 -0.46
C VAL A 55 -15.51 9.93 0.14
N TYR A 56 -16.41 10.06 1.13
CA TYR A 56 -17.03 8.94 1.84
C TYR A 56 -18.55 9.04 1.74
N GLY A 57 -19.18 7.95 1.33
CA GLY A 57 -20.64 7.84 1.33
C GLY A 57 -21.17 6.97 2.47
N ARG A 58 -22.49 6.88 2.58
CA ARG A 58 -23.16 6.05 3.60
C ARG A 58 -22.76 4.57 3.54
N ARG A 59 -22.33 4.08 2.38
CA ARG A 59 -21.78 2.73 2.19
C ARG A 59 -20.46 2.51 2.95
N ASP A 60 -19.69 3.57 3.17
CA ASP A 60 -18.42 3.55 3.90
C ASP A 60 -18.70 3.70 5.40
N THR A 61 -19.48 2.77 5.94
CA THR A 61 -20.13 2.87 7.26
C THR A 61 -19.21 3.35 8.39
N ALA A 62 -18.01 2.77 8.50
CA ALA A 62 -17.05 3.11 9.56
C ALA A 62 -16.48 4.54 9.45
N PRO A 63 -15.83 4.95 8.34
CA PRO A 63 -15.35 6.33 8.19
C PRO A 63 -16.51 7.33 8.20
N PHE A 64 -17.63 7.04 7.53
CA PHE A 64 -18.81 7.91 7.51
C PHE A 64 -19.33 8.18 8.93
N THR A 65 -19.47 7.13 9.75
CA THR A 65 -19.88 7.24 11.15
C THR A 65 -18.88 8.06 11.96
N ALA A 66 -17.57 7.82 11.78
CA ALA A 66 -16.53 8.55 12.49
C ALA A 66 -16.53 10.06 12.15
N PHE A 67 -16.70 10.42 10.88
CA PHE A 67 -16.81 11.82 10.46
C PHE A 67 -18.04 12.51 11.04
N ARG A 68 -19.19 11.84 11.01
CA ARG A 68 -20.42 12.36 11.62
C ARG A 68 -20.25 12.62 13.11
N TRP A 69 -19.67 11.67 13.86
CA TRP A 69 -19.40 11.86 15.29
C TRP A 69 -18.39 12.98 15.55
N ALA A 70 -17.33 13.08 14.74
CA ALA A 70 -16.36 14.15 14.88
C ALA A 70 -17.02 15.53 14.69
N LEU A 71 -17.94 15.66 13.72
CA LEU A 71 -18.77 16.85 13.58
C LEU A 71 -19.61 17.07 14.84
N MET A 72 -20.48 16.13 15.23
CA MET A 72 -21.38 16.30 16.38
C MET A 72 -20.62 16.71 17.67
N LEU A 73 -19.50 16.05 17.99
CA LEU A 73 -18.69 16.33 19.19
C LEU A 73 -17.93 17.67 19.18
N ASN A 74 -17.96 18.38 18.05
CA ASN A 74 -17.34 19.69 17.89
C ASN A 74 -18.36 20.78 17.54
N ALA A 75 -19.66 20.48 17.45
CA ALA A 75 -20.70 21.44 17.05
C ALA A 75 -20.66 22.72 17.89
N ALA A 76 -20.70 22.60 19.23
CA ALA A 76 -20.64 23.76 20.13
C ALA A 76 -19.36 24.60 19.96
N ALA A 77 -18.21 23.95 19.78
CA ALA A 77 -16.93 24.66 19.56
C ALA A 77 -16.90 25.37 18.19
N ARG A 78 -17.57 24.81 17.17
CA ARG A 78 -17.71 25.45 15.85
C ARG A 78 -18.62 26.67 15.93
N THR A 79 -19.76 26.56 16.62
CA THR A 79 -20.67 27.69 16.84
C THR A 79 -20.00 28.82 17.64
N GLU A 80 -19.22 28.50 18.68
CA GLU A 80 -18.50 29.51 19.50
C GLU A 80 -17.42 30.25 18.70
N SER A 81 -16.76 29.59 17.75
CA SER A 81 -15.55 30.12 17.10
C SER A 81 -15.72 30.51 15.63
N GLY A 82 -16.79 30.08 14.97
CA GLY A 82 -16.92 30.18 13.51
C GLY A 82 -15.89 29.34 12.73
N ASN A 83 -15.21 28.38 13.37
CA ASN A 83 -14.20 27.55 12.71
C ASN A 83 -14.84 26.32 12.03
N PRO A 84 -14.65 26.09 10.72
CA PRO A 84 -15.33 24.99 10.02
C PRO A 84 -14.64 23.62 10.15
N LEU A 85 -13.52 23.53 10.86
CA LEU A 85 -12.68 22.32 10.85
C LEU A 85 -13.27 21.15 11.66
N LEU A 86 -12.87 19.92 11.26
CA LEU A 86 -13.49 18.66 11.70
C LEU A 86 -13.36 18.42 13.21
N ILE A 87 -12.17 18.72 13.72
CA ILE A 87 -11.78 18.49 15.09
C ILE A 87 -11.17 19.77 15.61
N LEU A 88 -11.73 20.26 16.72
CA LEU A 88 -11.36 21.52 17.35
C LEU A 88 -10.93 21.29 18.78
N MET A 89 -9.85 21.95 19.16
CA MET A 89 -9.42 22.06 20.54
C MET A 89 -9.61 23.48 21.06
N LYS A 90 -9.82 23.60 22.37
CA LYS A 90 -9.69 24.86 23.11
C LYS A 90 -8.37 24.78 23.85
N ASP A 91 -7.46 25.72 23.60
CA ASP A 91 -6.18 25.75 24.30
C ASP A 91 -6.30 26.39 25.69
N GLU A 92 -5.19 26.45 26.43
CA GLU A 92 -5.12 26.98 27.79
C GLU A 92 -5.57 28.45 27.88
N ARG A 93 -5.53 29.19 26.77
CA ARG A 93 -5.96 30.60 26.68
C ARG A 93 -7.42 30.74 26.23
N GLY A 94 -8.13 29.62 26.06
CA GLY A 94 -9.51 29.60 25.59
C GLY A 94 -9.65 29.76 24.08
N ILE A 95 -8.56 29.75 23.30
CA ILE A 95 -8.63 29.92 21.85
C ILE A 95 -9.02 28.60 21.20
N ILE A 96 -10.06 28.64 20.37
CA ILE A 96 -10.54 27.48 19.60
C ILE A 96 -9.78 27.40 18.28
N LYS A 97 -9.12 26.26 18.05
CA LYS A 97 -8.29 26.02 16.86
C LYS A 97 -8.20 24.54 16.54
N GLN A 98 -7.63 24.23 15.38
CA GLN A 98 -7.30 22.84 15.04
C GLN A 98 -6.19 22.32 15.98
N PRO A 99 -6.28 21.06 16.43
CA PRO A 99 -5.21 20.44 17.20
C PRO A 99 -3.86 20.53 16.49
N PRO A 100 -2.77 20.86 17.19
CA PRO A 100 -1.42 20.72 16.68
C PRO A 100 -1.13 19.21 16.61
N TRP A 101 -1.53 18.55 15.53
CA TRP A 101 -1.36 17.11 15.25
C TRP A 101 0.11 16.60 15.25
N ARG A 102 1.04 17.41 15.78
CA ARG A 102 2.49 17.20 15.86
C ARG A 102 3.07 17.40 17.27
N ARG A 103 2.47 18.23 18.14
CA ARG A 103 3.06 18.61 19.45
C ARG A 103 1.97 18.82 20.50
N ASP A 104 2.22 18.31 21.69
CA ASP A 104 1.29 18.05 22.79
C ASP A 104 0.13 17.12 22.43
N PRO A 105 -0.17 16.11 23.28
CA PRO A 105 -1.29 15.25 23.02
C PRO A 105 -2.55 16.09 23.21
N TYR A 106 -3.18 16.53 22.11
CA TYR A 106 -4.59 16.85 22.19
C TYR A 106 -5.32 15.55 22.48
N LEU A 107 -5.53 15.29 23.77
CA LEU A 107 -6.03 14.01 24.22
C LEU A 107 -7.52 13.91 23.86
N LEU A 108 -7.92 12.74 23.38
CA LEU A 108 -9.34 12.41 23.22
C LEU A 108 -10.08 12.55 24.57
N SER A 109 -9.39 12.44 25.70
CA SER A 109 -9.96 12.73 27.03
C SER A 109 -10.45 14.18 27.19
N ALA A 110 -9.81 15.17 26.55
CA ALA A 110 -10.27 16.56 26.61
C ALA A 110 -11.56 16.75 25.79
N VAL A 111 -11.67 16.11 24.63
CA VAL A 111 -12.91 16.06 23.84
C VAL A 111 -14.02 15.37 24.63
N ALA A 112 -13.69 14.24 25.26
CA ALA A 112 -14.64 13.46 26.05
C ALA A 112 -15.18 14.25 27.24
N ALA A 113 -14.30 14.90 28.00
CA ALA A 113 -14.69 15.73 29.14
C ALA A 113 -15.59 16.91 28.72
N ARG A 114 -15.22 17.61 27.64
CA ARG A 114 -16.02 18.74 27.09
C ARG A 114 -17.44 18.30 26.69
N ASN A 115 -17.59 17.08 26.19
CA ASN A 115 -18.85 16.56 25.69
C ASN A 115 -19.55 15.60 26.68
N GLY A 116 -19.07 15.47 27.92
CA GLY A 116 -19.65 14.57 28.93
C GLY A 116 -19.65 13.09 28.54
N LEU A 117 -18.72 12.64 27.69
CA LEU A 117 -18.68 11.26 27.23
C LEU A 117 -18.15 10.33 28.34
N PRO A 118 -18.84 9.20 28.62
CA PRO A 118 -18.50 8.29 29.72
C PRO A 118 -17.33 7.35 29.34
N LEU A 119 -16.17 7.90 28.98
CA LEU A 119 -15.01 7.13 28.58
C LEU A 119 -14.05 6.92 29.76
N SER A 120 -13.76 5.67 30.11
CA SER A 120 -12.70 5.31 31.08
C SER A 120 -11.32 5.81 30.60
N GLY A 121 -10.46 6.31 31.48
CA GLY A 121 -9.18 6.92 31.09
C GLY A 121 -8.07 5.95 30.61
N PRO A 122 -6.89 6.45 30.21
CA PRO A 122 -6.67 7.65 29.40
C PRO A 122 -7.05 7.39 27.92
N ASN A 123 -7.93 8.25 27.39
CA ASN A 123 -8.40 8.19 26.02
C ASN A 123 -7.42 8.94 25.11
N GLN A 124 -6.58 8.19 24.39
CA GLN A 124 -5.55 8.74 23.51
C GLN A 124 -5.79 8.31 22.07
N TRP A 125 -5.69 9.24 21.12
CA TRP A 125 -5.80 8.95 19.68
C TRP A 125 -4.83 7.87 19.21
N VAL A 126 -3.62 7.84 19.78
CA VAL A 126 -2.62 6.81 19.46
C VAL A 126 -3.11 5.41 19.82
N ARG A 127 -3.86 5.24 20.93
CA ARG A 127 -4.41 3.95 21.33
C ARG A 127 -5.51 3.50 20.38
N LEU A 128 -6.42 4.39 19.98
CA LEU A 128 -7.46 4.08 18.98
C LEU A 128 -6.85 3.63 17.65
N ARG A 129 -5.83 4.35 17.16
CA ARG A 129 -5.13 3.96 15.92
C ARG A 129 -4.51 2.57 16.06
N LYS A 130 -3.83 2.28 17.18
CA LYS A 130 -3.23 0.96 17.42
C LYS A 130 -4.28 -0.15 17.47
N ILE A 131 -5.44 0.09 18.11
CA ILE A 131 -6.54 -0.87 18.19
C ILE A 131 -7.14 -1.13 16.80
N ALA A 132 -7.44 -0.08 16.03
CA ALA A 132 -7.96 -0.22 14.67
C ALA A 132 -6.99 -0.99 13.76
N THR A 133 -5.70 -0.63 13.84
CA THR A 133 -4.62 -1.34 13.13
C THR A 133 -4.55 -2.81 13.55
N THR A 134 -4.63 -3.09 14.85
CA THR A 134 -4.65 -4.45 15.40
C THR A 134 -5.83 -5.25 14.84
N ARG A 135 -7.04 -4.69 14.84
CA ARG A 135 -8.23 -5.36 14.30
C ARG A 135 -8.10 -5.67 12.81
N GLU A 136 -7.57 -4.73 12.02
CA GLU A 136 -7.33 -4.93 10.58
C GLU A 136 -6.34 -6.06 10.34
N VAL A 137 -5.23 -6.09 11.09
CA VAL A 137 -4.24 -7.17 11.01
C VAL A 137 -4.83 -8.50 11.43
N LEU A 138 -5.55 -8.55 12.56
CA LEU A 138 -6.14 -9.80 13.05
C LEU A 138 -7.21 -10.36 12.12
N ALA A 139 -7.88 -9.50 11.35
CA ALA A 139 -8.88 -9.93 10.37
C ALA A 139 -8.23 -10.60 9.14
N ASP A 140 -7.15 -10.02 8.63
CA ASP A 140 -6.38 -10.58 7.51
C ASP A 140 -4.92 -10.12 7.58
N PRO A 141 -4.04 -10.88 8.24
CA PRO A 141 -2.65 -10.48 8.42
C PRO A 141 -1.89 -10.42 7.10
N ARG A 142 -2.23 -11.32 6.18
CA ARG A 142 -1.59 -11.45 4.88
C ARG A 142 -1.89 -10.22 4.05
N ALA A 143 -3.17 -9.90 3.80
CA ALA A 143 -3.56 -8.71 3.04
C ALA A 143 -3.03 -7.41 3.67
N TYR A 144 -3.00 -7.34 5.00
CA TYR A 144 -2.50 -6.15 5.69
C TYR A 144 -1.01 -5.90 5.43
N LEU A 145 -0.15 -6.90 5.66
CA LEU A 145 1.30 -6.76 5.47
C LEU A 145 1.65 -6.65 3.99
N SER A 146 0.95 -7.41 3.15
CA SER A 146 1.17 -7.45 1.70
C SER A 146 0.78 -6.11 1.05
N SER A 147 -0.28 -5.45 1.51
CA SER A 147 -0.70 -4.16 0.93
C SER A 147 0.29 -3.02 1.16
N GLY A 148 1.13 -3.09 2.21
CA GLY A 148 2.01 -2.00 2.64
C GLY A 148 1.30 -0.67 2.99
N ARG A 149 -0.03 -0.61 2.83
CA ARG A 149 -0.85 0.62 2.78
C ARG A 149 -0.74 1.46 4.03
N ARG A 150 -0.59 0.80 5.20
CA ARG A 150 -0.46 1.49 6.48
C ARG A 150 0.97 1.50 7.00
N HIS A 151 1.63 0.35 6.98
CA HIS A 151 2.96 0.17 7.55
C HIS A 151 3.70 -0.91 6.77
N SER A 152 5.01 -0.76 6.59
CA SER A 152 5.87 -1.88 6.21
C SER A 152 5.89 -2.93 7.33
N ALA A 153 6.25 -4.17 7.00
CA ALA A 153 6.43 -5.23 7.98
C ALA A 153 7.36 -4.80 9.13
N LYS A 154 8.52 -4.21 8.79
CA LYS A 154 9.47 -3.66 9.78
C LYS A 154 8.81 -2.66 10.73
N THR A 155 8.06 -1.69 10.21
CA THR A 155 7.38 -0.68 11.03
C THR A 155 6.26 -1.30 11.89
N PHE A 156 5.53 -2.28 11.34
CA PHE A 156 4.49 -3.00 12.06
C PHE A 156 5.07 -3.79 13.24
N PHE A 157 6.05 -4.66 13.00
CA PHE A 157 6.70 -5.47 14.02
C PHE A 157 7.47 -4.62 15.06
N GLY A 158 8.00 -3.46 14.67
CA GLY A 158 8.70 -2.58 15.62
C GLY A 158 7.80 -1.78 16.56
N HIS A 159 6.57 -1.44 16.16
CA HIS A 159 5.75 -0.46 16.87
C HIS A 159 4.34 -0.91 17.27
N TYR A 160 3.84 -1.99 16.66
CA TYR A 160 2.44 -2.40 16.78
C TYR A 160 2.27 -3.77 17.45
N THR A 161 3.27 -4.65 17.44
CA THR A 161 3.20 -5.98 18.10
C THR A 161 3.49 -5.96 19.61
N ASN A 162 3.65 -4.80 20.22
CA ASN A 162 3.99 -4.70 21.64
C ASN A 162 2.86 -5.11 22.60
N SER A 163 1.62 -5.28 22.11
CA SER A 163 0.52 -5.82 22.93
C SER A 163 0.65 -7.32 23.12
N SER A 164 0.19 -7.86 24.26
CA SER A 164 0.23 -9.31 24.51
C SER A 164 -0.58 -10.12 23.50
N VAL A 165 -1.73 -9.59 23.08
CA VAL A 165 -2.61 -10.21 22.06
C VAL A 165 -1.90 -10.32 20.71
N LEU A 166 -1.30 -9.22 20.24
CA LEU A 166 -0.53 -9.24 19.00
C LEU A 166 0.81 -9.98 19.13
N ARG A 167 1.39 -10.15 20.31
CA ARG A 167 2.65 -10.91 20.46
C ARG A 167 2.45 -12.40 20.22
N ALA A 168 1.36 -12.96 20.76
CA ALA A 168 0.98 -14.35 20.52
C ALA A 168 0.66 -14.57 19.03
N GLU A 169 -0.07 -13.63 18.43
CA GLU A 169 -0.47 -13.74 17.03
C GLU A 169 0.64 -13.37 16.03
N ALA A 170 1.51 -12.42 16.37
CA ALA A 170 2.62 -12.01 15.52
C ALA A 170 3.56 -13.15 15.18
N GLY A 171 3.69 -14.15 16.07
CA GLY A 171 4.42 -15.39 15.76
C GLY A 171 3.80 -16.12 14.56
N ARG A 172 2.47 -16.31 14.56
CA ARG A 172 1.75 -16.91 13.43
C ARG A 172 1.85 -16.05 12.17
N ILE A 173 1.70 -14.73 12.30
CA ILE A 173 1.83 -13.79 11.18
C ILE A 173 3.24 -13.84 10.57
N LEU A 174 4.28 -13.94 11.41
CA LEU A 174 5.66 -14.10 10.97
C LEU A 174 5.85 -15.44 10.26
N ILE A 175 5.31 -16.54 10.80
CA ILE A 175 5.36 -17.86 10.17
C ILE A 175 4.67 -17.82 8.81
N ASP A 176 3.42 -17.32 8.73
CA ASP A 176 2.68 -17.19 7.47
C ASP A 176 3.44 -16.32 6.45
N SER A 177 4.13 -15.26 6.91
CA SER A 177 4.95 -14.41 6.02
C SER A 177 6.26 -15.08 5.59
N VAL A 178 6.84 -15.91 6.46
CA VAL A 178 8.03 -16.71 6.15
C VAL A 178 7.68 -17.83 5.18
N ASP A 179 6.53 -18.48 5.36
CA ASP A 179 5.98 -19.47 4.44
C ASP A 179 5.72 -18.84 3.06
N ASP A 180 5.18 -17.61 3.00
CA ASP A 180 5.05 -16.85 1.73
C ASP A 180 6.41 -16.60 1.05
N ILE A 181 7.45 -16.27 1.82
CA ILE A 181 8.82 -16.13 1.29
C ILE A 181 9.36 -17.48 0.83
N PHE A 182 9.14 -18.56 1.58
CA PHE A 182 9.55 -19.91 1.20
C PHE A 182 8.82 -20.39 -0.04
N ASP A 183 7.52 -20.15 -0.19
CA ASP A 183 6.76 -20.42 -1.40
C ASP A 183 7.30 -19.58 -2.57
N THR A 184 7.63 -18.32 -2.34
CA THR A 184 8.28 -17.46 -3.35
C THR A 184 9.66 -17.99 -3.75
N VAL A 185 10.44 -18.57 -2.82
CA VAL A 185 11.74 -19.18 -3.12
C VAL A 185 11.59 -20.56 -3.76
N THR A 186 10.53 -21.30 -3.44
CA THR A 186 10.27 -22.66 -3.96
C THR A 186 9.56 -22.63 -5.31
N ILE A 187 8.82 -21.57 -5.62
CA ILE A 187 8.01 -21.39 -6.84
C ILE A 187 8.58 -20.26 -7.72
N GLY A 188 9.52 -19.46 -7.23
CA GLY A 188 10.10 -18.33 -7.96
C GLY A 188 11.38 -18.63 -8.75
N PRO A 189 11.98 -17.60 -9.36
CA PRO A 189 13.13 -17.75 -10.23
C PRO A 189 14.36 -18.24 -9.48
N THR A 190 15.27 -18.91 -10.21
CA THR A 190 16.59 -19.24 -9.68
C THR A 190 17.59 -18.13 -10.01
N ILE A 191 18.25 -17.61 -8.99
CA ILE A 191 19.25 -16.55 -9.12
C ILE A 191 20.63 -17.18 -9.22
N VAL A 192 21.36 -16.84 -10.27
CA VAL A 192 22.76 -17.23 -10.50
C VAL A 192 23.59 -15.98 -10.26
N THR A 193 24.29 -15.92 -9.12
CA THR A 193 25.13 -14.78 -8.76
C THR A 193 26.40 -14.75 -9.62
N PRO A 194 27.10 -13.60 -9.72
CA PRO A 194 28.35 -13.51 -10.49
C PRO A 194 29.42 -14.52 -10.07
N ASP A 195 29.50 -14.84 -8.78
CA ASP A 195 30.42 -15.86 -8.27
C ASP A 195 30.02 -17.27 -8.73
N ALA A 196 28.71 -17.54 -8.78
CA ALA A 196 28.18 -18.80 -9.32
C ALA A 196 28.39 -18.89 -10.84
N GLU A 197 28.18 -17.80 -11.59
CA GLU A 197 28.48 -17.75 -13.03
C GLU A 197 29.95 -18.06 -13.30
N GLN A 198 30.87 -17.45 -12.55
CA GLN A 198 32.31 -17.72 -12.66
C GLN A 198 32.67 -19.16 -12.30
N ALA A 199 32.03 -19.71 -11.26
CA ALA A 199 32.24 -21.10 -10.87
C ALA A 199 31.76 -22.07 -11.96
N ILE A 200 30.60 -21.83 -12.57
CA ILE A 200 30.07 -22.62 -13.69
C ILE A 200 31.02 -22.54 -14.90
N GLN A 201 31.52 -21.34 -15.24
CA GLN A 201 32.53 -21.18 -16.29
C GLN A 201 33.82 -21.96 -16.02
N ALA A 202 34.19 -22.11 -14.75
CA ALA A 202 35.33 -22.91 -14.31
C ALA A 202 35.03 -24.42 -14.21
N GLY A 203 33.83 -24.86 -14.59
CA GLY A 203 33.41 -26.26 -14.60
C GLY A 203 32.82 -26.78 -13.28
N ALA A 204 32.43 -25.90 -12.36
CA ALA A 204 31.73 -26.30 -11.13
C ALA A 204 30.25 -26.58 -11.39
N ASP A 205 29.69 -27.51 -10.62
CA ASP A 205 28.25 -27.80 -10.65
C ASP A 205 27.44 -26.65 -10.03
N ALA A 206 26.24 -26.39 -10.59
CA ALA A 206 25.29 -25.42 -10.07
C ALA A 206 24.16 -26.15 -9.30
N PRO A 207 24.03 -25.97 -7.97
CA PRO A 207 22.93 -26.58 -7.22
C PRO A 207 21.56 -26.15 -7.79
N GLY A 208 20.72 -27.12 -8.17
CA GLY A 208 19.37 -26.87 -8.68
C GLY A 208 19.28 -26.52 -10.17
N ILE A 209 20.38 -26.62 -10.93
CA ILE A 209 20.40 -26.48 -12.39
C ILE A 209 21.30 -27.61 -12.93
N ASP A 210 20.83 -28.38 -13.93
CA ASP A 210 21.68 -29.39 -14.54
C ASP A 210 22.84 -28.74 -15.32
N SER A 211 23.95 -29.48 -15.48
CA SER A 211 25.17 -28.93 -16.09
C SER A 211 24.95 -28.36 -17.49
N ALA A 212 24.12 -28.99 -18.34
CA ALA A 212 23.88 -28.50 -19.69
C ALA A 212 23.13 -27.15 -19.67
N THR A 213 22.09 -27.03 -18.85
CA THR A 213 21.35 -25.78 -18.64
C THR A 213 22.24 -24.68 -18.04
N ALA A 214 23.11 -25.02 -17.10
CA ALA A 214 24.02 -24.06 -16.48
C ALA A 214 25.02 -23.47 -17.49
N HIS A 215 25.62 -24.30 -18.35
CA HIS A 215 26.52 -23.83 -19.41
C HIS A 215 25.75 -23.00 -20.46
N ALA A 216 24.57 -23.47 -20.90
CA ALA A 216 23.76 -22.73 -21.87
C ALA A 216 23.31 -21.35 -21.33
N LEU A 217 23.02 -21.24 -20.03
CA LEU A 217 22.71 -19.96 -19.38
C LEU A 217 23.91 -19.00 -19.45
N VAL A 218 25.09 -19.48 -19.05
CA VAL A 218 26.32 -18.68 -19.02
C VAL A 218 26.75 -18.24 -20.41
N ASP A 219 26.50 -19.07 -21.42
CA ASP A 219 26.74 -18.74 -22.83
C ASP A 219 25.67 -17.80 -23.43
N GLY A 220 24.65 -17.40 -22.65
CA GLY A 220 23.56 -16.53 -23.08
C GLY A 220 22.57 -17.21 -24.04
N GLN A 221 22.61 -18.54 -24.18
CA GLN A 221 21.76 -19.29 -25.10
C GLN A 221 20.32 -19.46 -24.60
N LEU A 222 20.10 -19.24 -23.30
CA LEU A 222 18.78 -19.35 -22.67
C LEU A 222 18.07 -18.01 -22.50
N ASP A 223 18.70 -16.91 -22.91
CA ASP A 223 18.18 -15.56 -22.65
C ASP A 223 16.91 -15.30 -23.47
N GLY A 224 15.83 -15.03 -22.73
CA GLY A 224 14.62 -14.44 -23.28
C GLY A 224 14.68 -12.91 -23.24
N PRO A 225 13.56 -12.22 -23.49
CA PRO A 225 13.51 -10.75 -23.50
C PRO A 225 13.97 -10.07 -22.21
N HIS A 226 13.71 -10.68 -21.04
CA HIS A 226 13.98 -10.08 -19.72
C HIS A 226 14.74 -10.98 -18.75
N ALA A 227 14.74 -12.29 -18.99
CA ALA A 227 15.27 -13.32 -18.10
C ALA A 227 15.66 -14.55 -18.92
N GLY A 228 16.60 -15.35 -18.43
CA GLY A 228 16.89 -16.68 -18.95
C GLY A 228 15.72 -17.65 -18.65
N CYS A 229 15.52 -18.66 -19.48
CA CYS A 229 14.45 -19.65 -19.31
C CYS A 229 14.99 -21.08 -19.39
N ARG A 230 14.67 -21.90 -18.37
CA ARG A 230 14.98 -23.34 -18.34
C ARG A 230 14.22 -24.12 -19.40
N ASP A 231 12.91 -23.88 -19.49
CA ASP A 231 12.02 -24.58 -20.41
C ASP A 231 10.82 -23.69 -20.79
N PRO A 232 10.75 -23.20 -22.04
CA PRO A 232 9.63 -22.39 -22.50
C PRO A 232 8.34 -23.19 -22.73
N LEU A 233 8.38 -24.53 -22.74
CA LEU A 233 7.23 -25.42 -22.97
C LEU A 233 6.60 -25.94 -21.66
N ASP A 234 7.23 -25.73 -20.51
CA ASP A 234 6.75 -26.15 -19.18
C ASP A 234 6.41 -24.96 -18.26
N SER A 235 5.91 -23.88 -18.85
CA SER A 235 5.47 -22.70 -18.09
C SER A 235 4.20 -22.99 -17.28
N PRO A 236 4.10 -22.54 -16.02
CA PRO A 236 2.87 -22.69 -15.22
C PRO A 236 1.73 -21.76 -15.69
N TYR A 237 2.02 -20.84 -16.63
CA TYR A 237 1.06 -19.85 -17.13
C TYR A 237 0.43 -20.24 -18.47
N GLU A 238 0.86 -21.34 -19.09
CA GLU A 238 0.33 -21.86 -20.34
C GLU A 238 0.00 -23.35 -20.22
N THR A 239 -0.68 -23.89 -21.22
CA THR A 239 -0.89 -25.34 -21.30
C THR A 239 0.45 -26.03 -21.57
N LYS A 240 0.76 -27.07 -20.80
CA LYS A 240 1.99 -27.85 -20.94
C LYS A 240 2.22 -28.29 -22.39
N GLY A 241 3.44 -28.07 -22.90
CA GLY A 241 3.83 -28.31 -24.29
C GLY A 241 3.60 -27.11 -25.22
N THR A 242 3.05 -26.00 -24.73
CA THR A 242 2.87 -24.76 -25.49
C THR A 242 3.97 -23.76 -25.14
N VAL A 243 4.50 -23.06 -26.14
CA VAL A 243 5.51 -22.01 -25.93
C VAL A 243 4.91 -20.88 -25.09
N CYS A 244 5.60 -20.51 -24.01
CA CYS A 244 5.20 -19.45 -23.10
C CYS A 244 5.10 -18.09 -23.80
N THR A 245 3.96 -17.40 -23.68
CA THR A 245 3.76 -16.06 -24.24
C THR A 245 4.00 -14.92 -23.23
N LYS A 246 4.30 -15.26 -21.97
CA LYS A 246 4.44 -14.30 -20.85
C LYS A 246 5.85 -13.75 -20.66
N SER A 247 6.79 -14.12 -21.52
CA SER A 247 8.20 -13.73 -21.38
C SER A 247 8.44 -12.24 -21.57
N ILE A 248 7.62 -11.56 -22.39
CA ILE A 248 7.71 -10.12 -22.64
C ILE A 248 7.07 -9.26 -21.54
N THR A 249 6.12 -9.81 -20.77
CA THR A 249 5.31 -9.06 -19.80
C THR A 249 5.96 -8.90 -18.43
N GLY A 250 7.18 -9.40 -18.25
CA GLY A 250 7.90 -9.36 -16.97
C GLY A 250 7.49 -10.45 -15.97
N THR A 251 6.57 -11.34 -16.34
CA THR A 251 6.09 -12.44 -15.48
C THR A 251 7.22 -13.43 -15.11
N CYS A 252 8.30 -13.48 -15.90
CA CYS A 252 9.47 -14.29 -15.61
C CYS A 252 10.05 -14.06 -14.20
N PHE A 253 9.93 -12.85 -13.65
CA PHE A 253 10.45 -12.54 -12.32
C PHE A 253 9.66 -13.16 -11.16
N ALA A 254 8.58 -13.88 -11.43
CA ALA A 254 7.85 -14.71 -10.46
C ALA A 254 7.70 -16.17 -10.95
N CYS A 255 8.47 -16.58 -11.97
CA CYS A 255 8.33 -17.87 -12.64
C CYS A 255 9.40 -18.87 -12.16
N PRO A 256 9.05 -20.15 -11.87
CA PRO A 256 10.03 -21.17 -11.46
C PRO A 256 11.01 -21.58 -12.56
N ASN A 257 10.65 -21.36 -13.84
CA ASN A 257 11.52 -21.67 -14.97
C ASN A 257 12.54 -20.55 -15.26
N ALA A 258 12.43 -19.39 -14.62
CA ALA A 258 13.29 -18.27 -14.91
C ALA A 258 14.66 -18.40 -14.22
N LEU A 259 15.69 -18.02 -14.95
CA LEU A 259 17.09 -17.97 -14.54
C LEU A 259 17.56 -16.52 -14.57
N ILE A 260 17.95 -15.97 -13.42
CA ILE A 260 18.29 -14.56 -13.27
C ILE A 260 19.77 -14.42 -12.95
N THR A 261 20.48 -13.75 -13.86
CA THR A 261 21.92 -13.44 -13.77
C THR A 261 22.11 -11.94 -13.56
N LEU A 262 23.36 -11.50 -13.36
CA LEU A 262 23.66 -10.05 -13.29
C LEU A 262 23.22 -9.29 -14.56
N HIS A 263 23.29 -9.95 -15.73
CA HIS A 263 22.87 -9.39 -17.02
C HIS A 263 21.39 -8.97 -17.03
N HIS A 264 20.54 -9.66 -16.26
CA HIS A 264 19.09 -9.45 -16.23
C HIS A 264 18.63 -8.34 -15.27
N LEU A 265 19.53 -7.80 -14.43
CA LEU A 265 19.17 -6.77 -13.45
C LEU A 265 18.57 -5.49 -14.04
N PRO A 266 19.03 -4.95 -15.18
CA PRO A 266 18.40 -3.77 -15.78
C PRO A 266 16.90 -3.97 -16.05
N ALA A 267 16.51 -5.15 -16.56
CA ALA A 267 15.12 -5.51 -16.79
C ALA A 267 14.33 -5.62 -15.48
N ALA A 268 14.89 -6.29 -14.46
CA ALA A 268 14.28 -6.40 -13.15
C ALA A 268 14.00 -5.02 -12.54
N LEU A 269 14.96 -4.10 -12.62
CA LEU A 269 14.84 -2.75 -12.06
C LEU A 269 13.82 -1.90 -12.82
N ALA A 270 13.73 -2.06 -14.15
CA ALA A 270 12.75 -1.37 -14.97
C ALA A 270 11.32 -1.89 -14.69
N ILE A 271 11.15 -3.21 -14.52
CA ILE A 271 9.87 -3.81 -14.13
C ILE A 271 9.49 -3.44 -12.70
N GLN A 272 10.43 -3.41 -11.76
CA GLN A 272 10.19 -2.94 -10.39
C GLN A 272 9.65 -1.50 -10.38
N ASP A 273 10.27 -0.59 -11.14
CA ASP A 273 9.83 0.80 -11.21
C ASP A 273 8.43 0.92 -11.82
N MET A 274 8.16 0.17 -12.89
CA MET A 274 6.85 0.12 -13.53
C MET A 274 5.78 -0.44 -12.59
N THR A 275 6.07 -1.54 -11.90
CA THR A 275 5.15 -2.25 -10.98
C THR A 275 5.16 -1.70 -9.56
N HIS A 276 5.72 -0.50 -9.34
CA HIS A 276 5.73 0.12 -8.02
C HIS A 276 4.29 0.37 -7.54
N PRO A 277 3.94 0.05 -6.27
CA PRO A 277 2.57 0.16 -5.77
C PRO A 277 2.00 1.59 -5.88
N ASP A 278 2.82 2.62 -5.74
CA ASP A 278 2.40 4.03 -5.91
C ASP A 278 1.92 4.38 -7.33
N ARG A 279 2.20 3.51 -8.32
CA ARG A 279 1.75 3.66 -9.70
C ARG A 279 0.48 2.85 -10.02
N ALA A 280 -0.05 2.11 -9.06
CA ALA A 280 -1.23 1.29 -9.28
C ALA A 280 -2.52 2.12 -9.29
N ALA A 281 -3.26 2.08 -10.39
CA ALA A 281 -4.61 2.66 -10.46
C ALA A 281 -5.62 1.90 -9.59
N ASP A 282 -5.59 0.56 -9.62
CA ASP A 282 -6.38 -0.30 -8.75
C ASP A 282 -5.48 -1.15 -7.82
N PRO A 283 -5.54 -0.91 -6.50
CA PRO A 283 -4.80 -1.70 -5.52
C PRO A 283 -5.12 -3.20 -5.54
N ARG A 284 -6.34 -3.61 -5.91
CA ARG A 284 -6.71 -5.04 -5.94
C ARG A 284 -6.06 -5.75 -7.11
N THR A 285 -6.19 -5.19 -8.31
CA THR A 285 -5.54 -5.71 -9.52
C THR A 285 -4.01 -5.76 -9.35
N TRP A 286 -3.41 -4.73 -8.74
CA TRP A 286 -1.99 -4.74 -8.42
C TRP A 286 -1.60 -5.89 -7.48
N GLN A 287 -2.38 -6.11 -6.42
CA GLN A 287 -2.13 -7.21 -5.48
C GLN A 287 -2.18 -8.59 -6.15
N THR A 288 -3.11 -8.80 -7.09
CA THR A 288 -3.27 -10.11 -7.74
C THR A 288 -2.21 -10.37 -8.80
N HIS A 289 -1.83 -9.36 -9.59
CA HIS A 289 -1.02 -9.57 -10.80
C HIS A 289 0.42 -9.08 -10.68
N TRP A 290 0.63 -7.93 -10.05
CA TRP A 290 1.92 -7.22 -10.08
C TRP A 290 2.74 -7.41 -8.81
N LYS A 291 2.08 -7.59 -7.69
CA LYS A 291 2.72 -7.76 -6.40
C LYS A 291 3.69 -8.94 -6.34
N PRO A 292 3.36 -10.16 -6.81
CA PRO A 292 4.32 -11.29 -6.75
C PRO A 292 5.61 -10.99 -7.51
N ILE A 293 5.49 -10.31 -8.65
CA ILE A 293 6.63 -9.88 -9.47
C ILE A 293 7.46 -8.82 -8.73
N TYR A 294 6.80 -7.77 -8.24
CA TYR A 294 7.46 -6.68 -7.52
C TYR A 294 8.21 -7.20 -6.29
N ASP A 295 7.55 -7.98 -5.45
CA ASP A 295 8.13 -8.52 -4.21
C ASP A 295 9.29 -9.47 -4.49
N THR A 296 9.18 -10.34 -5.50
CA THR A 296 10.29 -11.23 -5.86
C THR A 296 11.50 -10.42 -6.29
N ILE A 297 11.30 -9.34 -7.06
CA ILE A 297 12.39 -8.44 -7.43
C ILE A 297 12.98 -7.77 -6.20
N THR A 298 12.17 -7.15 -5.34
CA THR A 298 12.68 -6.31 -4.24
C THR A 298 13.25 -7.11 -3.07
N GLU A 299 12.64 -8.24 -2.73
CA GLU A 299 12.95 -9.02 -1.53
C GLU A 299 13.84 -10.22 -1.80
N VAL A 300 13.91 -10.73 -3.04
CA VAL A 300 14.69 -11.94 -3.38
C VAL A 300 15.81 -11.63 -4.36
N ILE A 301 15.50 -11.01 -5.49
CA ILE A 301 16.47 -10.79 -6.57
C ILE A 301 17.48 -9.71 -6.20
N LEU A 302 17.04 -8.48 -5.92
CA LEU A 302 17.96 -7.38 -5.66
C LEU A 302 18.89 -7.63 -4.45
N PRO A 303 18.45 -8.27 -3.35
CA PRO A 303 19.34 -8.60 -2.23
C PRO A 303 20.43 -9.63 -2.54
N ALA A 304 20.29 -10.42 -3.62
CA ALA A 304 21.30 -11.39 -4.04
C ALA A 304 22.51 -10.75 -4.74
N PHE A 305 22.46 -9.45 -5.04
CA PHE A 305 23.54 -8.70 -5.71
C PHE A 305 24.08 -7.58 -4.84
N THR A 306 25.32 -7.14 -5.13
CA THR A 306 25.94 -6.04 -4.39
C THR A 306 25.27 -4.69 -4.71
N ARG A 307 25.42 -3.72 -3.80
CA ARG A 307 24.86 -2.37 -4.01
C ARG A 307 25.40 -1.72 -5.26
N GLU A 308 26.68 -1.92 -5.55
CA GLU A 308 27.38 -1.37 -6.72
C GLU A 308 26.83 -1.97 -8.01
N GLN A 309 26.58 -3.28 -8.04
CA GLN A 309 25.94 -3.98 -9.17
C GLN A 309 24.54 -3.44 -9.44
N VAL A 310 23.72 -3.32 -8.39
CA VAL A 310 22.35 -2.79 -8.50
C VAL A 310 22.35 -1.34 -8.98
N GLN A 311 23.26 -0.50 -8.47
CA GLN A 311 23.38 0.90 -8.93
C GLN A 311 23.84 1.00 -10.38
N HIS A 312 24.75 0.12 -10.82
CA HIS A 312 25.19 0.06 -12.20
C HIS A 312 24.02 -0.32 -13.12
N ALA A 313 23.33 -1.42 -12.82
CA ALA A 313 22.19 -1.88 -13.60
C ALA A 313 21.05 -0.84 -13.65
N ARG A 314 20.85 -0.08 -12.56
CA ARG A 314 19.81 0.97 -12.51
C ARG A 314 20.05 2.09 -13.53
N ARG A 315 21.31 2.39 -13.88
CA ARG A 315 21.61 3.37 -14.93
C ARG A 315 21.23 2.87 -16.33
N GLN A 316 21.10 1.56 -16.50
CA GLN A 316 20.75 0.91 -17.76
C GLN A 316 19.27 0.50 -17.83
N ALA A 317 18.55 0.54 -16.72
CA ALA A 317 17.14 0.14 -16.65
C ALA A 317 16.25 0.87 -17.68
N ASN A 318 16.45 2.19 -17.86
CA ASN A 318 15.69 2.99 -18.82
C ASN A 318 15.96 2.64 -20.29
N LEU A 319 16.98 1.83 -20.58
CA LEU A 319 17.32 1.35 -21.92
C LEU A 319 16.73 -0.04 -22.22
N THR A 320 16.09 -0.67 -21.23
CA THR A 320 15.51 -1.99 -21.40
C THR A 320 14.10 -1.88 -21.99
N PRO A 321 13.86 -2.38 -23.20
CA PRO A 321 12.54 -2.32 -23.82
C PRO A 321 11.59 -3.30 -23.11
N ILE A 322 10.57 -2.79 -22.42
CA ILE A 322 9.52 -3.60 -21.80
C ILE A 322 8.24 -3.47 -22.61
N ASP A 323 7.78 -4.56 -23.22
CA ASP A 323 6.45 -4.68 -23.82
C ASP A 323 5.53 -5.42 -22.86
N THR A 324 4.78 -4.68 -22.05
CA THR A 324 3.91 -5.28 -21.03
C THR A 324 2.62 -5.88 -21.55
N GLY A 325 2.29 -5.73 -22.85
CA GLY A 325 0.91 -5.90 -23.29
C GLY A 325 0.00 -4.84 -22.65
N VAL A 326 -0.99 -4.39 -23.43
CA VAL A 326 -1.98 -3.34 -23.14
C VAL A 326 -1.90 -2.71 -21.72
N LEU A 327 -1.34 -1.49 -21.73
CA LEU A 327 -1.35 -0.41 -20.74
C LEU A 327 -2.71 -0.06 -20.06
N ASN A 328 -3.74 -0.91 -20.07
CA ASN A 328 -5.10 -0.56 -19.65
C ASN A 328 -5.47 -0.88 -18.20
N ASP A 329 -4.64 -1.58 -17.42
CA ASP A 329 -4.98 -1.90 -16.01
C ASP A 329 -4.20 -1.07 -14.97
N MET A 330 -3.07 -0.47 -15.35
CA MET A 330 -2.20 0.28 -14.42
C MET A 330 -2.46 1.79 -14.45
N ARG A 331 -2.98 2.30 -15.56
CA ARG A 331 -3.46 3.68 -15.72
C ARG A 331 -4.90 3.54 -16.17
N GLY A 332 -5.88 3.89 -15.34
CA GLY A 332 -7.29 3.85 -15.73
C GLY A 332 -7.47 4.49 -17.11
N SER A 333 -8.39 3.95 -17.91
CA SER A 333 -8.68 4.44 -19.25
C SER A 333 -8.81 5.97 -19.26
N ASP A 334 -8.05 6.65 -20.13
CA ASP A 334 -8.26 8.07 -20.40
C ASP A 334 -9.72 8.26 -20.83
N GLU A 335 -10.52 8.96 -20.02
CA GLU A 335 -11.83 9.43 -20.43
C GLU A 335 -11.64 10.30 -21.68
N SER A 336 -12.10 9.79 -22.82
CA SER A 336 -12.29 10.66 -23.99
C SER A 336 -13.25 11.77 -23.61
N PRO A 337 -13.00 13.03 -24.01
CA PRO A 337 -13.91 14.11 -23.71
C PRO A 337 -15.26 13.79 -24.34
N ALA A 338 -16.29 13.74 -23.50
CA ALA A 338 -17.67 13.56 -23.94
C ALA A 338 -17.98 14.59 -25.04
N SER A 339 -18.35 14.08 -26.21
CA SER A 339 -18.96 14.86 -27.29
C SER A 339 -20.38 15.26 -26.92
#